data_AF-A0A392T4A3-F1
#
_entry.id   AF-A0A392T4A3-F1
#
_cell.length_a   1.000
_cell.length_b   1.000
_cell.length_c   1.000
_cell.angle_alpha   90.00
_cell.angle_beta   90.00
_cell.angle_gamma   90.00
#
_symmetry.space_group_name_H-M   'P 1'
#
loop_
_entity.id
_entity.type
_entity.pdbx_description
1 polymer ?
#
loop_
_entity_poly.entity_id
_entity_poly.type
_entity_poly.pdbx_seq_one_letter_code
_entity_poly.pdbx_strand_id
1 'polypeptide(L)' 'NFEVRRVLVDPGSSVDIMYAHTFETIQLNERNLTPYVGSDLQGFNGTTTKPWGYVEMKWRQLDS' A
#
# COMPACT_ATOMS: atom_id res chain seq x y z
N ASN A 1 -5.36 17.66 3.87
CA ASN A 1 -6.37 17.25 2.88
C ASN A 1 -5.64 16.42 1.83
N PHE A 2 -5.51 15.11 2.04
CA PHE A 2 -4.81 14.24 1.09
C PHE A 2 -5.84 13.66 0.13
N GLU A 3 -5.91 14.28 -1.03
CA GLU A 3 -6.81 13.86 -2.11
C GLU A 3 -6.16 12.68 -2.82
N VAL A 4 -6.54 11.46 -2.46
CA VAL A 4 -6.18 10.27 -3.26
C VAL A 4 -6.96 10.37 -4.56
N ARG A 5 -6.29 10.79 -5.64
CA ARG A 5 -6.96 11.14 -6.89
C ARG A 5 -7.41 9.94 -7.72
N ARG A 6 -6.83 8.76 -7.52
CA ARG A 6 -7.14 7.55 -8.29
C ARG A 6 -6.87 6.29 -7.46
N VAL A 7 -7.86 5.42 -7.35
CA VAL A 7 -7.73 4.04 -6.84
C VAL A 7 -7.88 3.11 -8.02
N LEU A 8 -6.94 2.18 -8.20
CA LEU A 8 -7.09 1.07 -9.14
C LEU A 8 -7.57 -0.13 -8.34
N VAL A 9 -8.69 -0.72 -8.75
CA VAL A 9 -9.27 -1.91 -8.09
C VAL A 9 -9.00 -3.11 -9.00
N ASP A 10 -8.20 -4.06 -8.51
CA ASP A 10 -7.98 -5.35 -9.15
C ASP A 10 -8.59 -6.46 -8.26
N PRO A 11 -9.76 -7.02 -8.63
CA PRO A 11 -10.40 -8.07 -7.85
C PRO A 11 -9.68 -9.42 -7.91
N GLY A 12 -8.69 -9.59 -8.80
CA GLY A 12 -7.88 -10.81 -8.90
C GLY A 12 -6.73 -10.87 -7.89
N SER A 13 -6.39 -9.74 -7.26
CA SER A 13 -5.28 -9.65 -6.30
C SER A 13 -5.76 -9.91 -4.88
N SER A 14 -4.96 -10.66 -4.10
CA SER A 14 -5.27 -11.01 -2.70
C SER A 14 -4.91 -9.91 -1.68
N VAL A 15 -4.29 -8.82 -2.15
CA VAL A 15 -3.78 -7.72 -1.31
C VAL A 15 -3.92 -6.38 -2.01
N ASP A 16 -4.16 -5.32 -1.23
CA ASP A 16 -4.07 -3.94 -1.71
C ASP A 16 -2.60 -3.48 -1.79
N ILE A 17 -2.24 -2.78 -2.86
CA ILE A 17 -0.89 -2.24 -3.05
C ILE A 17 -0.91 -0.72 -2.90
N MET A 18 -0.06 -0.21 -2.00
CA MET A 18 0.19 1.22 -1.86
C MET A 18 1.54 1.58 -2.50
N TYR A 19 1.53 2.56 -3.42
CA TYR A 19 2.76 3.09 -3.99
C TYR A 19 3.56 3.89 -2.96
N ALA A 20 4.89 3.78 -3.00
CA ALA A 20 5.80 4.51 -2.10
C ALA A 20 5.54 6.03 -2.10
N HIS A 21 5.32 6.62 -3.28
CA HIS A 21 5.00 8.04 -3.38
C HIS A 21 3.69 8.41 -2.65
N THR A 22 2.67 7.55 -2.72
CA THR A 22 1.42 7.75 -1.98
C THR A 22 1.66 7.66 -0.48
N PHE A 23 2.40 6.65 -0.02
CA PHE A 23 2.76 6.44 1.38
C PHE A 23 3.45 7.68 1.98
N GLU A 24 4.45 8.21 1.28
CA GLU A 24 5.15 9.43 1.69
C GLU A 24 4.24 10.67 1.63
N THR A 25 3.43 10.79 0.57
CA THR A 25 2.53 11.95 0.38
C THR A 25 1.52 12.05 1.52
N ILE A 26 0.98 10.94 2.02
CA ILE A 26 0.07 10.93 3.18
C ILE A 26 0.79 11.01 4.54
N GLN A 27 2.08 11.37 4.54
CA GLN A 27 2.93 11.60 5.70
C GLN A 27 3.19 10.36 6.57
N LEU A 28 3.11 9.16 5.97
CA LEU A 28 3.63 7.96 6.62
C LEU A 28 5.14 7.89 6.41
N ASN A 29 5.81 7.16 7.30
CA ASN A 29 7.25 6.95 7.27
C ASN A 29 7.59 5.53 7.70
N GLU A 30 8.87 5.15 7.64
CA GLU A 30 9.35 3.79 7.94
C GLU A 30 8.87 3.23 9.29
N ARG A 31 8.61 4.07 10.30
CA ARG A 31 8.09 3.62 11.61
C ARG A 31 6.66 3.09 11.53
N ASN A 32 5.93 3.42 10.47
CA ASN A 32 4.60 2.91 10.19
C ASN A 32 4.62 1.58 9.43
N LEU A 33 5.79 1.12 8.98
CA LEU A 33 5.93 -0.15 8.26
C LEU A 33 6.16 -1.31 9.22
N THR A 34 5.43 -2.39 8.96
CA THR A 34 5.81 -3.72 9.45
C THR A 34 6.72 -4.37 8.42
N PRO A 35 7.84 -5.00 8.81
CA PRO A 35 8.74 -5.68 7.89
C PRO A 35 8.02 -6.68 6.99
N TYR A 36 8.33 -6.65 5.69
CA TYR A 36 7.81 -7.61 4.73
C TYR A 36 8.58 -8.94 4.81
N VAL A 37 7.86 -10.04 4.98
CA VAL A 37 8.43 -11.41 5.06
C VAL A 37 7.90 -12.35 3.96
N GLY A 38 7.28 -11.80 2.92
CA GLY A 38 6.75 -12.58 1.79
C GLY A 38 7.68 -12.64 0.58
N SER A 39 7.16 -13.14 -0.54
CA SER A 39 7.83 -13.16 -1.85
C SER A 39 7.75 -11.81 -2.55
N ASP A 40 8.66 -11.55 -3.49
CA ASP A 40 8.54 -10.36 -4.34
C ASP A 40 7.19 -10.32 -5.09
N LEU A 41 6.69 -9.11 -5.34
CA LEU A 41 5.51 -8.90 -6.16
C LEU A 41 5.87 -9.09 -7.63
N GLN A 42 5.08 -9.89 -8.34
CA GLN A 42 5.26 -10.14 -9.76
C GLN A 42 4.30 -9.29 -10.59
N GLY A 43 4.84 -8.46 -11.48
CA GLY A 43 4.06 -7.72 -12.47
C GLY A 43 3.67 -8.58 -13.67
N PHE A 44 2.65 -8.15 -14.42
CA PHE A 44 2.17 -8.87 -15.62
C PHE A 44 3.22 -9.04 -16.73
N ASN A 45 4.24 -8.19 -16.75
CA ASN A 45 5.38 -8.30 -17.66
C ASN A 45 6.47 -9.28 -17.17
N GLY A 46 6.21 -10.01 -16.07
CA GLY A 46 7.15 -10.94 -15.46
C GLY A 46 8.24 -10.29 -14.60
N THR A 47 8.29 -8.96 -14.51
CA THR A 47 9.23 -8.27 -13.63
C THR A 47 8.81 -8.43 -12.16
N THR A 48 9.80 -8.47 -11.26
CA THR A 48 9.54 -8.55 -9.82
C THR A 48 9.97 -7.27 -9.12
N THR A 49 9.30 -6.95 -8.02
CA THR A 49 9.68 -5.84 -7.13
C THR A 49 9.52 -6.23 -5.68
N LYS A 50 10.47 -5.79 -4.84
CA LYS A 50 10.44 -6.08 -3.40
C LYS A 50 9.62 -5.02 -2.66
N PRO A 51 8.55 -5.41 -1.95
CA PRO A 51 7.80 -4.48 -1.11
C PRO A 51 8.66 -3.88 0.00
N TRP A 52 8.39 -2.63 0.37
CA TRP A 52 9.04 -1.99 1.51
C TRP A 52 8.59 -2.59 2.85
N GLY A 53 7.31 -2.96 2.94
CA GLY A 53 6.68 -3.38 4.17
C GLY A 53 5.17 -3.49 4.01
N TYR A 54 4.52 -3.88 5.10
CA TYR A 54 3.08 -3.75 5.26
C TYR A 54 2.74 -2.48 6.02
N VAL A 55 1.60 -1.88 5.70
CA VAL A 55 1.02 -0.79 6.48
C VAL A 55 -0.44 -1.12 6.80
N GLU A 56 -0.82 -0.98 8.05
CA GLU A 56 -2.22 -1.09 8.47
C GLU A 56 -2.85 0.30 8.50
N MET A 57 -3.88 0.51 7.68
CA MET A 57 -4.62 1.76 7.64
C MET A 57 -5.95 1.58 8.35
N LYS A 58 -6.18 2.38 9.39
CA LYS A 58 -7.49 2.43 10.06
C LYS A 58 -8.36 3.46 9.36
N TRP A 59 -9.52 3.03 8.86
CA TRP A 59 -10.58 3.97 8.52
C TRP A 59 -11.05 4.65 9.81
N ARG A 60 -11.27 5.97 9.80
CA ARG A 60 -12.02 6.59 10.90
C ARG A 60 -13.42 6.00 10.88
N GLN A 61 -13.78 5.23 11.90
CA GLN A 61 -15.17 5.19 12.34
C GLN A 61 -15.48 6.62 12.80
N LEU A 62 -16.45 7.26 12.16
CA LEU A 62 -17.09 8.41 12.76
C LEU A 62 -17.91 7.85 13.91
N ASP A 63 -17.47 8.10 15.13
CA ASP A 63 -18.29 7.87 16.31
C ASP A 63 -19.56 8.71 16.13
N SER A 64 -20.69 8.04 15.98
CA SER A 64 -22.04 8.63 15.82
C SER A 64 -22.52 9.28 17.11
#